data_AF-A0A351IW09-F1
#
_entry.id   AF-A0A351IW09-F1
#
_cell.length_a   1.000
_cell.length_b   1.000
_cell.length_c   1.000
_cell.angle_alpha   90.00
_cell.angle_beta   90.00
_cell.angle_gamma   90.00
#
_symmetry.space_group_name_H-M   'P 1'
#
loop_
_entity.id
_entity.type
_entity.pdbx_description
1 polymer ?
#
loop_
_entity_poly.entity_id
_entity_poly.type
_entity_poly.pdbx_seq_one_letter_code
_entity_poly.pdbx_strand_id
1 'polypeptide(L)'
;HLVSSDVLNAEDAAPVLPIDHPNLHVASPDVQVDEEGRRLRMTFHGHVSPSAGGHLPSWGAYPTYDQHTLVATSQDGRRFLPLPDGPAISPSYHRGFAWDGWWYGLSMPSQLVRSADGLSGFEYGPTLFDDVEIRHSGVLVDGHHLRIWFTRAGDAPERIMGCQVDLRGDWTGWTPSEPVEVLRPAESWEGADLPVEPTTRGPAFQPQNGLRDPFVLDDDGERWLYYAAAGEFALGVVRLPEPS
;
A
#
# COMPACT_ATOMS: atom_id res chain seq x y z
N HIS A 1 18.40 -17.82 13.56
CA HIS A 1 17.94 -18.50 12.33
C HIS A 1 17.70 -17.43 11.28
N LEU A 2 18.41 -17.47 10.15
CA LEU A 2 18.04 -16.65 8.99
C LEU A 2 16.68 -17.15 8.52
N VAL A 3 15.68 -16.26 8.50
CA VAL A 3 14.38 -16.55 7.90
C VAL A 3 14.64 -16.82 6.42
N SER A 4 14.00 -17.85 5.86
CA SER A 4 14.06 -18.09 4.42
C SER A 4 13.65 -16.82 3.68
N SER A 5 14.41 -16.39 2.67
CA SER A 5 14.03 -15.28 1.80
C SER A 5 12.97 -15.68 0.76
N ASP A 6 12.65 -16.98 0.69
CA ASP A 6 11.63 -17.55 -0.20
C ASP A 6 10.21 -17.34 0.37
N VAL A 7 9.81 -16.07 0.45
CA VAL A 7 8.50 -15.63 0.98
C VAL A 7 7.44 -15.63 -0.13
N LEU A 8 7.78 -15.06 -1.28
CA LEU A 8 6.98 -15.00 -2.50
C LEU A 8 7.93 -14.71 -3.68
N ASN A 9 7.94 -15.56 -4.71
CA ASN A 9 8.69 -15.25 -5.94
C ASN A 9 7.77 -14.61 -6.98
N ALA A 10 8.31 -13.67 -7.76
CA ALA A 10 7.57 -13.08 -8.87
C ALA A 10 7.16 -14.12 -9.93
N GLU A 11 7.93 -15.21 -10.06
CA GLU A 11 7.62 -16.35 -10.95
C GLU A 11 6.39 -17.15 -10.50
N ASP A 12 6.11 -17.18 -9.19
CA ASP A 12 4.96 -17.90 -8.62
C ASP A 12 3.65 -17.11 -8.79
N ALA A 13 3.73 -15.82 -9.11
CA ALA A 13 2.59 -14.91 -9.22
C ALA A 13 1.80 -15.03 -10.55
N ALA A 14 1.82 -16.20 -11.21
CA ALA A 14 1.06 -16.43 -12.45
C ALA A 14 -0.42 -15.98 -12.30
N PRO A 15 -0.97 -15.13 -13.20
CA PRO A 15 -0.59 -14.89 -14.59
C PRO A 15 0.16 -13.56 -14.80
N VAL A 16 1.28 -13.39 -14.09
CA VAL A 16 2.23 -12.29 -14.28
C VAL A 16 3.16 -12.58 -15.47
N LEU A 17 3.74 -11.52 -16.02
CA LEU A 17 4.61 -11.46 -17.21
C LEU A 17 5.59 -12.64 -17.37
N PRO A 18 6.06 -12.93 -18.60
CA PRO A 18 7.10 -13.94 -18.84
C PRO A 18 8.30 -13.80 -17.87
N ILE A 19 8.91 -14.92 -17.49
CA ILE A 19 10.02 -14.97 -16.51
C ILE A 19 11.19 -14.05 -16.93
N ASP A 20 11.41 -13.89 -18.24
CA ASP A 20 12.46 -13.05 -18.82
C ASP A 20 12.01 -11.59 -19.08
N HIS A 21 10.79 -11.22 -18.70
CA HIS A 21 10.29 -9.87 -18.93
C HIS A 21 11.00 -8.86 -18.00
N PRO A 22 11.56 -7.76 -18.52
CA PRO A 22 12.37 -6.81 -17.72
C PRO A 22 11.60 -6.12 -16.60
N ASN A 23 10.27 -6.09 -16.69
CA ASN A 23 9.38 -5.51 -15.70
C ASN A 23 8.78 -6.53 -14.72
N LEU A 24 9.20 -7.79 -14.76
CA LEU A 24 8.74 -8.81 -13.80
C LEU A 24 9.22 -8.45 -12.40
N HIS A 25 8.28 -8.18 -11.49
CA HIS A 25 8.57 -7.91 -10.09
C HIS A 25 7.33 -8.09 -9.22
N VAL A 26 7.56 -8.19 -7.92
CA VAL A 26 6.55 -8.05 -6.87
C VAL A 26 7.03 -6.98 -5.90
N ALA A 27 6.14 -6.09 -5.46
CA ALA A 27 6.51 -4.97 -4.61
C ALA A 27 5.40 -4.52 -3.65
N SER A 28 5.84 -3.78 -2.62
CA SER A 28 5.03 -3.08 -1.62
C SER A 28 3.92 -3.93 -0.99
N PRO A 29 4.24 -5.10 -0.43
CA PRO A 29 3.25 -5.99 0.15
C PRO A 29 2.52 -5.32 1.33
N ASP A 30 1.23 -5.61 1.45
CA ASP A 30 0.39 -5.36 2.63
C ASP A 30 -0.12 -6.70 3.12
N VAL A 31 0.10 -7.01 4.41
CA VAL A 31 -0.24 -8.31 4.99
C VAL A 31 -1.28 -8.11 6.08
N GLN A 32 -2.39 -8.84 5.96
CA GLN A 32 -3.51 -8.80 6.87
C GLN A 32 -3.75 -10.19 7.46
N VAL A 33 -4.14 -10.21 8.73
CA VAL A 33 -4.61 -11.42 9.40
C VAL A 33 -6.08 -11.62 9.06
N ASP A 34 -6.41 -12.75 8.45
CA ASP A 34 -7.78 -13.20 8.22
C ASP A 34 -8.12 -14.24 9.29
N GLU A 35 -8.72 -13.77 10.37
CA GLU A 35 -9.06 -14.58 11.55
C GLU A 35 -10.11 -15.65 11.23
N GLU A 36 -11.15 -15.30 10.46
CA GLU A 36 -12.22 -16.24 10.08
C GLU A 36 -11.66 -17.35 9.18
N GLY A 37 -10.86 -16.96 8.18
CA GLY A 37 -10.18 -17.87 7.28
C GLY A 37 -8.98 -18.59 7.88
N ARG A 38 -8.57 -18.21 9.10
CA ARG A 38 -7.35 -18.65 9.82
C ARG A 38 -6.13 -18.66 8.91
N ARG A 39 -5.90 -17.57 8.19
CA ARG A 39 -4.83 -17.43 7.21
C ARG A 39 -4.29 -16.00 7.21
N LEU A 40 -3.13 -15.81 6.61
CA LEU A 40 -2.63 -14.49 6.26
C LEU A 40 -2.98 -14.22 4.81
N ARG A 41 -3.41 -13.00 4.51
CA ARG A 41 -3.57 -12.49 3.15
C ARG A 41 -2.53 -11.43 2.90
N MET A 42 -1.85 -11.53 1.77
CA MET A 42 -0.93 -10.52 1.27
C MET A 42 -1.50 -9.93 -0.01
N THR A 43 -1.67 -8.62 -0.07
CA THR A 43 -1.80 -7.90 -1.34
C THR A 43 -0.43 -7.35 -1.75
N PHE A 44 -0.07 -7.50 -3.00
CA PHE A 44 1.20 -7.01 -3.56
C PHE A 44 0.95 -6.55 -4.99
N HIS A 45 1.84 -5.76 -5.57
CA HIS A 45 1.68 -5.33 -6.96
C HIS A 45 2.88 -5.64 -7.84
N GLY A 46 2.62 -5.62 -9.14
CA GLY A 46 3.61 -5.73 -10.20
C GLY A 46 2.97 -5.42 -11.54
N HIS A 47 3.72 -5.51 -12.63
CA HIS A 47 3.12 -5.49 -13.96
C HIS A 47 2.45 -6.83 -14.24
N VAL A 48 1.26 -6.80 -14.82
CA VAL A 48 0.46 -8.01 -15.07
C VAL A 48 0.13 -8.13 -16.56
N SER A 49 -0.19 -9.33 -17.01
CA SER A 49 -0.65 -9.55 -18.39
C SER A 49 -2.00 -8.86 -18.65
N PRO A 50 -2.35 -8.54 -19.91
CA PRO A 50 -3.67 -7.99 -20.23
C PRO A 50 -4.84 -8.89 -19.81
N SER A 51 -4.67 -10.21 -19.80
CA SER A 51 -5.68 -11.14 -19.28
C SER A 51 -5.89 -11.02 -17.77
N ALA A 52 -4.84 -10.67 -17.02
CA ALA A 52 -4.90 -10.53 -15.57
C ALA A 52 -5.40 -9.16 -15.12
N GLY A 53 -4.98 -8.07 -15.78
CA GLY A 53 -5.26 -6.70 -15.34
C GLY A 53 -6.06 -5.84 -16.32
N GLY A 54 -6.25 -6.25 -17.57
CA GLY A 54 -6.83 -5.40 -18.62
C GLY A 54 -8.30 -5.00 -18.43
N HIS A 55 -8.96 -5.53 -17.40
CA HIS A 55 -10.31 -5.12 -16.98
C HIS A 55 -10.30 -3.95 -15.99
N LEU A 56 -9.13 -3.62 -15.43
CA LEU A 56 -8.96 -2.52 -14.49
C LEU A 56 -8.56 -1.25 -15.25
N PRO A 57 -8.98 -0.06 -14.79
CA PRO A 57 -8.52 1.20 -15.34
C PRO A 57 -7.00 1.33 -15.19
N SER A 58 -6.36 1.69 -16.30
CA SER A 58 -4.97 2.13 -16.28
C SER A 58 -4.88 3.56 -15.75
N TRP A 59 -3.74 3.87 -15.15
CA TRP A 59 -3.44 5.15 -14.54
C TRP A 59 -3.43 6.36 -15.46
N GLY A 60 -3.40 6.17 -16.79
CA GLY A 60 -3.57 7.21 -17.82
C GLY A 60 -2.51 8.31 -17.85
N ALA A 61 -2.34 9.02 -16.73
CA ALA A 61 -1.30 10.00 -16.44
C ALA A 61 0.12 9.38 -16.37
N TYR A 62 0.21 8.09 -16.00
CA TYR A 62 1.49 7.39 -15.78
C TYR A 62 1.52 6.02 -16.48
N PRO A 63 1.45 5.98 -17.83
CA PRO A 63 1.25 4.73 -18.58
C PRO A 63 2.41 3.73 -18.45
N THR A 64 3.61 4.19 -18.11
CA THR A 64 4.78 3.32 -17.85
C THR A 64 4.72 2.64 -16.48
N TYR A 65 3.81 3.06 -15.61
CA TYR A 65 3.62 2.55 -14.25
C TYR A 65 2.32 1.75 -14.12
N ASP A 66 1.87 1.16 -15.23
CA ASP A 66 0.66 0.34 -15.29
C ASP A 66 0.86 -1.00 -14.56
N GLN A 67 0.75 -0.92 -13.24
CA GLN A 67 0.94 -1.99 -12.29
C GLN A 67 -0.37 -2.23 -11.56
N HIS A 68 -0.64 -3.48 -11.24
CA HIS A 68 -1.89 -3.88 -10.60
C HIS A 68 -1.63 -4.76 -9.39
N THR A 69 -2.58 -4.75 -8.47
CA THR A 69 -2.50 -5.51 -7.24
C THR A 69 -3.03 -6.92 -7.43
N LEU A 70 -2.30 -7.91 -6.92
CA LEU A 70 -2.64 -9.32 -6.83
C LEU A 70 -2.73 -9.72 -5.35
N VAL A 71 -3.26 -10.93 -5.12
CA VAL A 71 -3.42 -11.49 -3.77
C VAL A 71 -2.66 -12.81 -3.66
N ALA A 72 -1.99 -13.00 -2.53
CA ALA A 72 -1.44 -14.27 -2.09
C ALA A 72 -1.91 -14.60 -0.67
N THR A 73 -1.88 -15.89 -0.31
CA THR A 73 -2.27 -16.35 1.03
C THR A 73 -1.18 -17.20 1.66
N SER A 74 -1.13 -17.21 2.99
CA SER A 74 -0.18 -18.02 3.76
C SER A 74 -0.84 -18.60 5.01
N GLN A 75 -0.35 -19.74 5.48
CA GLN A 75 -0.76 -20.36 6.74
C GLN A 75 0.26 -20.13 7.87
N ASP A 76 1.48 -19.69 7.53
CA ASP A 76 2.61 -19.65 8.46
C ASP A 76 3.42 -18.34 8.41
N GLY A 77 3.07 -17.43 7.50
CA GLY A 77 3.76 -16.17 7.28
C GLY A 77 5.16 -16.30 6.67
N ARG A 78 5.52 -17.50 6.22
CA ARG A 78 6.84 -17.79 5.63
C ARG A 78 6.76 -18.07 4.15
N ARG A 79 5.65 -18.64 3.69
CA ARG A 79 5.40 -18.88 2.26
C ARG A 79 4.03 -18.36 1.88
N PHE A 80 3.99 -17.42 0.95
CA PHE A 80 2.78 -16.88 0.37
C PHE A 80 2.56 -17.48 -1.02
N LEU A 81 1.35 -17.99 -1.23
CA LEU A 81 0.92 -18.60 -2.49
C LEU A 81 -0.08 -17.67 -3.17
N PRO A 82 0.25 -17.13 -4.36
CA PRO A 82 -0.68 -16.37 -5.18
C PRO A 82 -1.96 -17.15 -5.45
N LEU A 83 -3.08 -16.42 -5.56
CA LEU A 83 -4.36 -17.05 -5.91
C LEU A 83 -4.28 -17.63 -7.34
N PRO A 84 -4.60 -18.93 -7.53
CA PRO A 84 -4.63 -19.53 -8.86
C PRO A 84 -5.59 -18.78 -9.79
N ASP A 85 -5.14 -18.45 -11.00
CA ASP A 85 -5.92 -17.71 -12.01
C ASP A 85 -6.49 -16.37 -11.51
N GLY A 86 -5.94 -15.81 -10.42
CA GLY A 86 -6.45 -14.63 -9.77
C GLY A 86 -6.31 -13.40 -10.69
N PRO A 87 -7.41 -12.78 -11.14
CA PRO A 87 -7.32 -11.49 -11.80
C PRO A 87 -6.73 -10.48 -10.82
N ALA A 88 -6.05 -9.47 -11.33
CA ALA A 88 -5.68 -8.36 -10.50
C ALA A 88 -6.94 -7.73 -9.88
N ILE A 89 -6.83 -7.26 -8.64
CA ILE A 89 -8.00 -6.85 -7.85
C ILE A 89 -8.21 -5.34 -7.82
N SER A 90 -7.19 -4.55 -8.12
CA SER A 90 -7.21 -3.08 -8.05
C SER A 90 -5.93 -2.50 -8.67
N PRO A 91 -5.81 -1.16 -8.79
CA PRO A 91 -4.54 -0.53 -9.12
C PRO A 91 -3.47 -0.84 -8.05
N SER A 92 -2.21 -0.56 -8.36
CA SER A 92 -1.06 -0.81 -7.46
C SER A 92 -1.18 -0.12 -6.09
N TYR A 93 -0.35 -0.58 -5.14
CA TYR A 93 -0.27 -0.10 -3.75
C TYR A 93 -1.60 -0.18 -2.98
N HIS A 94 -2.33 -1.28 -3.16
CA HIS A 94 -3.50 -1.56 -2.35
C HIS A 94 -3.14 -1.68 -0.87
N ARG A 95 -3.86 -0.94 -0.04
CA ARG A 95 -3.87 -1.08 1.42
C ARG A 95 -5.27 -1.46 1.85
N GLY A 96 -5.43 -2.68 2.34
CA GLY A 96 -6.76 -3.18 2.66
C GLY A 96 -7.13 -3.02 4.13
N PHE A 97 -8.43 -3.03 4.39
CA PHE A 97 -9.00 -2.96 5.72
C PHE A 97 -10.40 -3.57 5.74
N ALA A 98 -10.81 -4.12 6.89
CA ALA A 98 -12.17 -4.64 7.06
C ALA A 98 -13.07 -3.58 7.71
N TRP A 99 -14.28 -3.41 7.19
CA TRP A 99 -15.28 -2.53 7.78
C TRP A 99 -16.70 -3.01 7.45
N ASP A 100 -17.57 -3.10 8.45
CA ASP A 100 -19.01 -3.41 8.31
C ASP A 100 -19.32 -4.64 7.42
N GLY A 101 -18.56 -5.72 7.60
CA GLY A 101 -18.73 -6.97 6.86
C GLY A 101 -18.17 -6.97 5.43
N TRP A 102 -17.46 -5.91 5.03
CA TRP A 102 -16.78 -5.80 3.74
C TRP A 102 -15.27 -5.68 3.90
N TRP A 103 -14.57 -6.10 2.86
CA TRP A 103 -13.14 -5.82 2.67
C TRP A 103 -12.97 -4.64 1.75
N TYR A 104 -12.33 -3.59 2.22
CA TYR A 104 -12.02 -2.41 1.43
C TYR A 104 -10.54 -2.39 1.05
N GLY A 105 -10.23 -1.59 0.04
CA GLY A 105 -8.88 -1.26 -0.38
C GLY A 105 -8.76 0.22 -0.72
N LEU A 106 -7.66 0.82 -0.31
CA LEU A 106 -7.20 2.12 -0.80
C LEU A 106 -5.97 1.88 -1.69
N SER A 107 -6.18 1.93 -3.00
CA SER A 107 -5.09 1.83 -3.97
C SER A 107 -4.60 3.22 -4.36
N MET A 108 -3.37 3.30 -4.85
CA MET A 108 -2.83 4.54 -5.41
C MET A 108 -3.76 5.03 -6.54
N PRO A 109 -3.99 6.35 -6.71
CA PRO A 109 -3.50 7.42 -5.84
C PRO A 109 -4.34 7.46 -4.58
N SER A 110 -5.63 7.16 -4.72
CA SER A 110 -6.61 7.17 -3.64
C SER A 110 -7.88 6.41 -4.05
N GLN A 111 -7.76 5.45 -4.96
CA GLN A 111 -8.90 4.70 -5.48
C GLN A 111 -9.46 3.78 -4.39
N LEU A 112 -10.71 4.00 -3.98
CA LEU A 112 -11.41 3.06 -3.12
C LEU A 112 -11.95 1.88 -3.93
N VAL A 113 -11.78 0.68 -3.40
CA VAL A 113 -12.40 -0.54 -3.90
C VAL A 113 -12.96 -1.33 -2.71
N ARG A 114 -13.92 -2.21 -2.96
CA ARG A 114 -14.39 -3.16 -1.92
C ARG A 114 -14.73 -4.52 -2.47
N SER A 115 -14.69 -5.54 -1.64
CA SER A 115 -15.04 -6.91 -1.95
C SER A 115 -15.73 -7.57 -0.76
N ALA A 116 -16.59 -8.55 -1.02
CA ALA A 116 -17.22 -9.35 0.02
C ALA A 116 -16.23 -10.31 0.69
N ASP A 117 -15.24 -10.84 -0.05
CA ASP A 117 -14.28 -11.83 0.45
C ASP A 117 -12.85 -11.26 0.61
N GLY A 118 -12.59 -10.09 0.03
CA GLY A 118 -11.29 -9.44 0.01
C GLY A 118 -10.21 -10.23 -0.73
N LEU A 119 -10.60 -11.18 -1.58
CA LEU A 119 -9.72 -12.01 -2.41
C LEU A 119 -9.99 -11.75 -3.90
N SER A 120 -11.24 -11.49 -4.25
CA SER A 120 -11.70 -11.37 -5.63
C SER A 120 -12.88 -10.40 -5.75
N GLY A 121 -13.36 -10.16 -6.97
CA GLY A 121 -14.65 -9.48 -7.19
C GLY A 121 -14.73 -8.06 -6.63
N PHE A 122 -13.62 -7.32 -6.64
CA PHE A 122 -13.59 -5.96 -6.12
C PHE A 122 -14.43 -4.99 -6.97
N GLU A 123 -15.35 -4.28 -6.31
CA GLU A 123 -16.15 -3.19 -6.84
C GLU A 123 -15.36 -1.87 -6.77
N TYR A 124 -15.40 -1.08 -7.85
CA TYR A 124 -14.79 0.25 -7.89
C TYR A 124 -15.66 1.32 -7.27
N GLY A 125 -15.04 2.15 -6.44
CA GLY A 125 -15.65 3.31 -5.80
C GLY A 125 -15.13 4.64 -6.32
N PRO A 126 -15.41 5.74 -5.59
CA PRO A 126 -14.78 7.02 -5.86
C PRO A 126 -13.30 7.03 -5.46
N THR A 127 -12.56 8.02 -5.95
CA THR A 127 -11.26 8.39 -5.40
C THR A 127 -11.46 9.19 -4.11
N LEU A 128 -10.79 8.80 -3.04
CA LEU A 128 -10.92 9.42 -1.72
C LEU A 128 -10.32 10.83 -1.66
N PHE A 129 -9.27 11.08 -2.45
CA PHE A 129 -8.62 12.38 -2.56
C PHE A 129 -8.62 12.83 -4.02
N ASP A 130 -8.76 14.14 -4.24
CA ASP A 130 -8.52 14.79 -5.53
C ASP A 130 -7.04 15.20 -5.63
N ASP A 131 -6.15 14.21 -5.54
CA ASP A 131 -4.70 14.40 -5.54
C ASP A 131 -4.02 13.21 -6.20
N VAL A 132 -3.55 13.42 -7.43
CA VAL A 132 -2.89 12.39 -8.24
C VAL A 132 -1.45 12.12 -7.82
N GLU A 133 -0.88 12.97 -6.96
CA GLU A 133 0.50 12.84 -6.51
C GLU A 133 0.65 12.01 -5.23
N ILE A 134 -0.45 11.66 -4.56
CA ILE A 134 -0.44 10.65 -3.49
C ILE A 134 0.09 9.33 -4.08
N ARG A 135 1.02 8.68 -3.37
CA ARG A 135 1.50 7.33 -3.75
C ARG A 135 1.23 6.29 -2.70
N HIS A 136 2.10 6.24 -1.71
CA HIS A 136 2.06 5.21 -0.72
C HIS A 136 1.08 5.64 0.35
N SER A 137 0.28 4.69 0.80
CA SER A 137 -0.55 4.86 1.97
C SER A 137 -0.33 3.73 2.96
N GLY A 138 -0.74 3.96 4.19
CA GLY A 138 -0.94 2.97 5.25
C GLY A 138 -2.26 3.29 5.91
N VAL A 139 -3.02 2.28 6.30
CA VAL A 139 -4.38 2.45 6.83
C VAL A 139 -4.59 1.65 8.11
N LEU A 140 -5.42 2.17 9.00
CA LEU A 140 -5.85 1.48 10.21
C LEU A 140 -7.28 1.87 10.54
N VAL A 141 -8.14 0.90 10.83
CA VAL A 141 -9.47 1.15 11.37
C VAL A 141 -9.37 1.33 12.88
N ASP A 142 -9.83 2.48 13.37
CA ASP A 142 -9.84 2.87 14.77
C ASP A 142 -11.25 3.29 15.20
N GLY A 143 -11.97 2.37 15.85
CA GLY A 143 -13.39 2.54 16.09
C GLY A 143 -14.16 2.61 14.76
N HIS A 144 -14.70 3.78 14.43
CA HIS A 144 -15.38 4.05 13.14
C HIS A 144 -14.59 5.00 12.23
N HIS A 145 -13.32 5.26 12.54
CA HIS A 145 -12.47 6.10 11.72
C HIS A 145 -11.45 5.25 10.98
N LEU A 146 -11.29 5.49 9.69
CA LEU A 146 -10.10 5.04 8.96
C LEU A 146 -9.02 6.10 9.15
N ARG A 147 -7.96 5.74 9.85
CA ARG A 147 -6.75 6.56 9.93
C ARG A 147 -5.87 6.23 8.73
N ILE A 148 -5.45 7.26 8.00
CA ILE A 148 -4.70 7.13 6.75
C ILE A 148 -3.42 7.93 6.91
N TRP A 149 -2.29 7.27 6.66
CA TRP A 149 -0.99 7.90 6.50
C TRP A 149 -0.58 7.78 5.05
N PHE A 150 -0.01 8.83 4.47
CA PHE A 150 0.37 8.78 3.06
C PHE A 150 1.49 9.77 2.74
N THR A 151 2.11 9.59 1.57
CA THR A 151 3.12 10.50 1.04
C THR A 151 2.77 10.96 -0.36
N ARG A 152 3.32 12.10 -0.79
CA ARG A 152 3.11 12.67 -2.12
C ARG A 152 4.42 12.77 -2.89
N ALA A 153 4.40 12.39 -4.16
CA ALA A 153 5.49 12.71 -5.06
C ALA A 153 5.54 14.23 -5.29
N GLY A 154 6.74 14.77 -5.51
CA GLY A 154 6.97 16.20 -5.71
C GLY A 154 7.06 17.03 -4.43
N ASP A 155 6.72 16.47 -3.26
CA ASP A 155 6.98 17.10 -1.97
C ASP A 155 8.49 17.25 -1.72
N ALA A 156 8.87 18.32 -1.00
CA ALA A 156 10.26 18.63 -0.65
C ALA A 156 10.36 19.18 0.80
N PRO A 157 10.83 18.38 1.79
CA PRO A 157 11.10 16.96 1.65
C PRO A 157 9.79 16.18 1.51
N GLU A 158 9.87 14.99 0.93
CA GLU A 158 8.74 14.09 1.02
C GLU A 158 8.57 13.60 2.45
N ARG A 159 7.36 13.70 2.95
CA ARG A 159 7.02 13.53 4.37
C ARG A 159 5.74 12.72 4.50
N ILE A 160 5.55 12.13 5.67
CA ILE A 160 4.34 11.38 5.97
C ILE A 160 3.28 12.37 6.46
N MET A 161 2.18 12.40 5.73
CA MET A 161 0.96 13.13 6.07
C MET A 161 -0.04 12.15 6.69
N GLY A 162 -0.97 12.66 7.50
CA GLY A 162 -2.00 11.87 8.15
C GLY A 162 -3.36 12.56 8.10
N CYS A 163 -4.41 11.78 7.92
CA CYS A 163 -5.79 12.23 8.08
C CYS A 163 -6.66 11.07 8.56
N GLN A 164 -7.94 11.37 8.77
CA GLN A 164 -8.96 10.36 9.09
C GLN A 164 -10.23 10.55 8.26
N VAL A 165 -10.95 9.45 8.05
CA VAL A 165 -12.26 9.37 7.39
C VAL A 165 -13.25 8.73 8.37
N ASP A 166 -14.44 9.30 8.52
CA ASP A 166 -15.55 8.63 9.20
C ASP A 166 -16.15 7.55 8.28
N LEU A 167 -16.06 6.29 8.71
CA LEU A 167 -16.48 5.14 7.93
C LEU A 167 -17.99 4.86 7.99
N ARG A 168 -18.76 5.61 8.77
CA ARG A 168 -20.21 5.43 8.85
C ARG A 168 -20.90 5.92 7.58
N GLY A 169 -22.02 5.28 7.25
CA GLY A 169 -22.82 5.63 6.08
C GLY A 169 -22.31 4.95 4.81
N ASP A 170 -22.70 5.51 3.67
CA ASP A 170 -22.32 4.97 2.36
C ASP A 170 -20.85 5.28 2.05
N TRP A 171 -20.07 4.25 1.77
CA TRP A 171 -18.65 4.34 1.42
C TRP A 171 -18.36 5.22 0.20
N THR A 172 -19.34 5.40 -0.69
CA THR A 172 -19.21 6.31 -1.84
C THR A 172 -19.25 7.79 -1.46
N GLY A 173 -19.66 8.12 -0.22
CA GLY A 173 -19.69 9.47 0.33
C GLY A 173 -18.58 9.77 1.33
N TRP A 174 -17.66 8.83 1.56
CA TRP A 174 -16.55 9.03 2.50
C TRP A 174 -15.65 10.18 2.06
N THR A 175 -15.28 11.02 3.04
CA THR A 175 -14.45 12.21 2.81
C THR A 175 -13.36 12.30 3.88
N PRO A 176 -12.10 12.55 3.49
CA PRO A 176 -11.02 12.72 4.45
C PRO A 176 -11.10 14.09 5.13
N SER A 177 -10.66 14.12 6.39
CA SER A 177 -10.31 15.36 7.07
C SER A 177 -9.07 16.00 6.45
N GLU A 178 -8.83 17.28 6.79
CA GLU A 178 -7.66 18.01 6.32
C GLU A 178 -6.36 17.28 6.72
N PRO A 179 -5.48 16.95 5.77
CA PRO A 179 -4.22 16.27 6.07
C PRO A 179 -3.27 17.12 6.92
N VAL A 180 -2.71 16.53 7.96
CA VAL A 180 -1.67 17.13 8.80
C VAL A 180 -0.35 16.41 8.63
N GLU A 181 0.76 17.11 8.84
CA GLU A 181 2.07 16.47 8.82
C GLU A 181 2.26 15.61 10.07
N VAL A 182 2.72 14.37 9.88
CA VAL A 182 2.96 13.40 10.95
C VAL A 182 4.45 13.20 11.19
N LEU A 183 5.22 13.00 10.12
CA LEU A 183 6.65 12.72 10.22
C LEU A 183 7.40 13.28 9.02
N ARG A 184 8.61 13.80 9.25
CA ARG A 184 9.57 14.23 8.23
C ARG A 184 10.96 13.67 8.55
N PRO A 185 11.89 13.61 7.58
CA PRO A 185 13.27 13.24 7.87
C PRO A 185 13.87 14.17 8.94
N ALA A 186 14.45 13.59 9.98
CA ALA A 186 15.07 14.28 11.10
C ALA A 186 16.50 13.78 11.38
N GLU A 187 16.81 12.53 11.02
CA GLU A 187 18.10 11.91 11.24
C GLU A 187 18.91 11.77 9.93
N SER A 188 20.25 11.75 10.03
CA SER A 188 21.13 11.59 8.87
C SER A 188 20.83 10.34 8.05
N TRP A 189 20.48 9.23 8.71
CA TRP A 189 20.14 7.97 8.05
C TRP A 189 18.78 8.01 7.33
N GLU A 190 17.91 8.97 7.68
CA GLU A 190 16.66 9.25 6.97
C GLU A 190 16.86 10.14 5.74
N GLY A 191 18.08 10.67 5.56
CA GLY A 191 18.41 11.63 4.52
C GLY A 191 18.21 13.09 4.92
N ALA A 192 18.07 13.40 6.23
CA ALA A 192 17.82 14.77 6.69
C ALA A 192 18.92 15.78 6.31
N ASP A 193 20.16 15.31 6.16
CA ASP A 193 21.31 16.13 5.74
C ASP A 193 21.41 16.32 4.21
N LEU A 194 20.58 15.62 3.44
CA LEU A 194 20.56 15.71 1.98
C LEU A 194 19.75 16.93 1.53
N PRO A 195 19.99 17.43 0.30
CA PRO A 195 19.23 18.55 -0.25
C PRO A 195 17.71 18.34 -0.19
N VAL A 196 17.00 19.39 0.20
CA VAL A 196 15.54 19.42 0.18
C VAL A 196 15.09 19.72 -1.25
N GLU A 197 14.81 18.66 -2.01
CA GLU A 197 14.42 18.74 -3.42
C GLU A 197 13.12 17.95 -3.67
N PRO A 198 12.29 18.37 -4.64
CA PRO A 198 11.09 17.64 -5.04
C PRO A 198 11.40 16.19 -5.40
N THR A 199 10.68 15.24 -4.82
CA THR A 199 10.87 13.82 -5.16
C THR A 199 10.22 13.47 -6.48
N THR A 200 10.97 12.83 -7.38
CA THR A 200 10.41 12.32 -8.65
C THR A 200 9.57 11.08 -8.39
N ARG A 201 8.43 10.98 -9.09
CA ARG A 201 7.61 9.77 -9.11
C ARG A 201 8.39 8.60 -9.72
N GLY A 202 8.35 7.46 -9.02
CA GLY A 202 9.06 6.25 -9.40
C GLY A 202 10.13 5.84 -8.36
N PRO A 203 10.94 4.83 -8.71
CA PRO A 203 12.01 4.33 -7.83
C PRO A 203 13.07 5.40 -7.59
N ALA A 204 13.63 5.42 -6.39
CA ALA A 204 14.81 6.22 -6.10
C ALA A 204 16.07 5.40 -6.34
N PHE A 205 17.03 5.98 -7.06
CA PHE A 205 18.32 5.34 -7.37
C PHE A 205 19.48 5.87 -6.51
N GLN A 206 19.20 6.86 -5.67
CA GLN A 206 20.15 7.49 -4.75
C GLN A 206 19.41 7.90 -3.47
N PRO A 207 20.12 8.02 -2.33
CA PRO A 207 19.54 8.57 -1.11
C PRO A 207 18.94 9.95 -1.33
N GLN A 208 17.80 10.23 -0.68
CA GLN A 208 17.04 11.49 -0.80
C GLN A 208 16.57 12.00 0.56
N ASN A 209 16.32 13.30 0.69
CA ASN A 209 15.63 13.85 1.86
C ASN A 209 14.12 13.56 1.77
N GLY A 210 13.71 12.34 2.11
CA GLY A 210 12.31 11.94 1.99
C GLY A 210 11.93 10.61 2.64
N LEU A 211 10.74 10.59 3.26
CA LEU A 211 10.09 9.41 3.81
C LEU A 211 9.04 8.87 2.83
N ARG A 212 8.84 7.55 2.83
CA ARG A 212 7.98 6.81 1.87
C ARG A 212 7.32 5.62 2.57
N ASP A 213 6.38 5.00 1.87
CA ASP A 213 5.76 3.71 2.22
C ASP A 213 5.36 3.51 3.69
N PRO A 214 4.44 4.35 4.22
CA PRO A 214 3.95 4.18 5.59
C PRO A 214 3.17 2.87 5.74
N PHE A 215 3.49 2.10 6.77
CA PHE A 215 2.78 0.87 7.14
C PHE A 215 2.50 0.87 8.64
N VAL A 216 1.29 0.47 9.04
CA VAL A 216 0.87 0.52 10.44
C VAL A 216 0.70 -0.90 10.96
N LEU A 217 1.35 -1.17 12.09
CA LEU A 217 1.12 -2.36 12.90
C LEU A 217 0.33 -1.96 14.14
N ASP A 218 -0.80 -2.63 14.38
CA ASP A 218 -1.54 -2.55 15.64
C ASP A 218 -1.36 -3.89 16.38
N ASP A 219 -0.61 -3.85 17.49
CA ASP A 219 -0.35 -5.01 18.35
C ASP A 219 -1.12 -4.81 19.67
N ASP A 220 -2.38 -5.25 19.69
CA ASP A 220 -3.29 -5.11 20.85
C ASP A 220 -3.38 -3.66 21.40
N GLY A 221 -3.43 -2.67 20.52
CA GLY A 221 -3.50 -1.24 20.85
C GLY A 221 -2.14 -0.54 20.92
N GLU A 222 -1.05 -1.29 20.95
CA GLU A 222 0.31 -0.76 20.80
C GLU A 222 0.61 -0.56 19.32
N ARG A 223 0.48 0.69 18.87
CA ARG A 223 0.52 1.03 17.44
C ARG A 223 1.88 1.57 17.02
N TRP A 224 2.37 1.07 15.89
CA TRP A 224 3.68 1.42 15.32
C TRP A 224 3.53 1.80 13.84
N LEU A 225 4.15 2.90 13.45
CA LEU A 225 4.25 3.35 12.06
C LEU A 225 5.64 3.04 11.52
N TYR A 226 5.72 2.06 10.63
CA TYR A 226 6.89 1.75 9.82
C TYR A 226 6.90 2.63 8.57
N TYR A 227 8.09 2.94 8.07
CA TYR A 227 8.27 3.74 6.86
C TYR A 227 9.61 3.47 6.20
N ALA A 228 9.68 3.68 4.90
CA ALA A 228 10.93 3.75 4.15
C ALA A 228 11.53 5.16 4.26
N ALA A 229 12.85 5.24 4.45
CA ALA A 229 13.57 6.50 4.60
C ALA A 229 14.68 6.62 3.56
N ALA A 230 15.23 7.82 3.42
CA ALA A 230 16.30 8.15 2.49
C ALA A 230 16.02 7.70 1.03
N GLY A 231 14.77 7.73 0.56
CA GLY A 231 14.43 7.20 -0.77
C GLY A 231 14.51 5.67 -0.88
N GLU A 232 13.93 4.94 0.07
CA GLU A 232 13.93 3.45 0.13
C GLU A 232 15.30 2.81 0.44
N PHE A 233 16.27 3.58 0.98
CA PHE A 233 17.58 3.07 1.39
C PHE A 233 17.65 2.65 2.87
N ALA A 234 16.61 2.95 3.66
CA ALA A 234 16.50 2.56 5.06
C ALA A 234 15.04 2.30 5.45
N LEU A 235 14.84 1.62 6.57
CA LEU A 235 13.53 1.43 7.21
C LEU A 235 13.56 2.05 8.61
N GLY A 236 12.55 2.86 8.91
CA GLY A 236 12.31 3.45 10.22
C GLY A 236 11.04 2.91 10.85
N VAL A 237 10.91 3.10 12.16
CA VAL A 237 9.68 2.81 12.91
C VAL A 237 9.54 3.82 14.04
N VAL A 238 8.32 4.31 14.24
CA VAL A 238 7.95 5.18 15.36
C VAL A 238 6.69 4.67 16.03
N ARG A 239 6.63 4.79 17.36
CA ARG A 239 5.39 4.49 18.10
C ARG A 239 4.37 5.59 17.83
N LEU A 240 3.14 5.21 17.49
CA LEU A 240 2.03 6.14 17.37
C LEU A 240 1.44 6.45 18.75
N PRO A 241 0.98 7.69 18.98
CA PRO A 241 0.30 8.03 20.23
C PRO A 241 -0.98 7.19 20.39
N GLU A 242 -1.37 6.95 21.65
CA GLU A 242 -2.64 6.31 21.96
C GLU A 242 -3.81 7.06 21.31
N PRO A 243 -4.87 6.35 20.87
CA PRO A 243 -6.07 7.00 20.38
C PRO A 243 -6.64 7.95 21.44
N SER A 244 -6.91 9.20 21.03
CA SER A 244 -7.55 10.24 21.85
C SER A 244 -9.05 10.01 21.98
#